data_AF-A0A7S4KRN6-F1
#
_entry.id   AF-A0A7S4KRN6-F1
#
_cell.length_a   1.000
_cell.length_b   1.000
_cell.length_c   1.000
_cell.angle_alpha   90.00
_cell.angle_beta   90.00
_cell.angle_gamma   90.00
#
_symmetry.space_group_name_H-M   'P 1'
#
loop_
_entity.id
_entity.type
_entity.pdbx_description
1 polymer ?
#
loop_
_entity_poly.entity_id
_entity_poly.type
_entity_poly.pdbx_seq_one_letter_code
_entity_poly.pdbx_strand_id
1 'polypeptide(L)'
;AGAVLGKKRTKRRMMYKYEDVRKDYLMLDAIKLMDFLLKREVPELDAERVTYRVVPTSASDGFVEFVEGALTIYEVNQEENKERVVSIQNWLMKESGPTKNFNDVREMYVRSMAFWSVVTLLLGVGDRHLCNIMIKPNGALFHIDYGFILGEDPKLGMPLMRITQDMIDVMGGTQGRMFLLFKEYSCKIYRKIRQHSEIFFDLCKVLFFLDPPLDGKKPVSESYQIVLMDRLQKRFNWRVDSDDADNILLNWIQQSTENLMPEFYGKLKSGWNATTNFTHEPRKGKEEEKGGENGKGY
;
A
#
# COMPACT_ATOMS: atom_id res chain seq x y z
N ALA A 1 -19.94 32.67 28.96
CA ALA A 1 -19.27 32.04 27.80
C ALA A 1 -18.08 31.23 28.31
N GLY A 2 -18.23 29.92 28.44
CA GLY A 2 -17.18 29.04 28.95
C GLY A 2 -16.17 28.73 27.85
N ALA A 3 -14.96 29.29 27.96
CA ALA A 3 -13.87 28.94 27.07
C ALA A 3 -13.41 27.51 27.38
N VAL A 4 -13.62 26.58 26.45
CA VAL A 4 -13.01 25.25 26.51
C VAL A 4 -11.51 25.43 26.28
N LEU A 5 -10.75 25.46 27.37
CA LEU A 5 -9.29 25.41 27.34
C LEU A 5 -8.85 24.04 26.80
N GLY A 6 -8.61 23.99 25.49
CA GLY A 6 -8.03 22.83 24.83
C GLY A 6 -6.64 22.51 25.39
N LYS A 7 -6.53 21.34 26.02
CA LYS A 7 -5.30 20.72 26.57
C LYS A 7 -4.19 20.61 25.50
N LYS A 8 -2.93 20.79 25.93
CA LYS A 8 -1.64 20.56 25.22
C LYS A 8 -1.69 20.66 23.67
N ARG A 9 -1.16 21.76 23.13
CA ARG A 9 -0.93 21.94 21.68
C ARG A 9 0.12 20.94 21.17
N THR A 10 -0.30 19.83 20.58
CA THR A 10 0.57 18.96 19.79
C THR A 10 0.64 19.46 18.36
N LYS A 11 1.82 19.88 17.90
CA LYS A 11 2.05 20.22 16.49
C LYS A 11 2.10 18.91 15.68
N ARG A 12 1.40 18.85 14.55
CA ARG A 12 1.48 17.75 13.59
C ARG A 12 1.67 18.31 12.18
N ARG A 13 2.48 17.63 11.36
CA ARG A 13 2.61 17.97 9.94
C ARG A 13 1.48 17.33 9.16
N MET A 14 0.83 18.10 8.30
CA MET A 14 -0.25 17.66 7.43
C MET A 14 0.11 18.02 5.99
N MET A 15 -0.16 17.13 5.05
CA MET A 15 -0.14 17.36 3.62
C MET A 15 -1.56 17.74 3.17
N TYR A 16 -1.68 18.77 2.35
CA TYR A 16 -2.95 19.06 1.66
C TYR A 16 -2.92 18.39 0.29
N LYS A 17 -3.94 17.57 -0.02
CA LYS A 17 -4.07 16.88 -1.30
C LYS A 17 -5.31 17.38 -2.03
N TYR A 18 -5.16 17.66 -3.32
CA TYR A 18 -6.25 18.05 -4.23
C TYR A 18 -6.86 16.81 -4.89
N GLU A 19 -7.26 15.84 -4.06
CA GLU A 19 -7.93 14.61 -4.50
C GLU A 19 -8.97 14.14 -3.47
N ASP A 20 -9.83 13.21 -3.88
CA ASP A 20 -10.86 12.63 -3.03
C ASP A 20 -10.27 11.64 -2.00
N VAL A 21 -9.93 12.14 -0.82
CA VAL A 21 -9.36 11.34 0.28
C VAL A 21 -10.42 10.63 1.15
N ARG A 22 -11.71 10.63 0.73
CA ARG A 22 -12.79 9.96 1.49
C ARG A 22 -12.63 8.44 1.48
N LYS A 23 -12.04 7.87 0.43
CA LYS A 23 -11.65 6.45 0.38
C LYS A 23 -10.64 6.16 1.48
N ASP A 24 -9.52 6.87 1.51
CA ASP A 24 -8.47 6.73 2.52
C ASP A 24 -9.01 6.87 3.94
N TYR A 25 -9.89 7.84 4.18
CA TYR A 25 -10.54 8.04 5.46
C TYR A 25 -11.29 6.78 5.94
N LEU A 26 -12.18 6.24 5.10
CA LEU A 26 -12.97 5.05 5.44
C LEU A 26 -12.10 3.80 5.60
N MET A 27 -11.06 3.66 4.77
CA MET A 27 -10.11 2.56 4.88
C MET A 27 -9.33 2.61 6.19
N LEU A 28 -8.86 3.79 6.59
CA LEU A 28 -8.17 3.96 7.87
C LEU A 28 -9.08 3.69 9.06
N ASP A 29 -10.37 4.01 8.98
CA ASP A 29 -11.33 3.65 10.03
C ASP A 29 -11.56 2.13 10.09
N ALA A 30 -11.62 1.45 8.94
CA ALA A 30 -11.64 -0.02 8.91
C ALA A 30 -10.39 -0.62 9.56
N ILE A 31 -9.22 -0.06 9.26
CA ILE A 31 -7.93 -0.51 9.82
C ILE A 31 -7.86 -0.28 11.33
N LYS A 32 -8.31 0.88 11.82
CA LYS A 32 -8.40 1.16 13.26
C LYS A 32 -9.33 0.17 13.97
N LEU A 33 -10.44 -0.21 13.33
CA LEU A 33 -11.33 -1.23 13.86
C LEU A 33 -10.65 -2.61 13.91
N MET A 34 -9.95 -3.01 12.85
CA MET A 34 -9.15 -4.24 12.84
C MET A 34 -8.09 -4.23 13.96
N ASP A 35 -7.36 -3.12 14.12
CA ASP A 35 -6.37 -2.93 15.18
C ASP A 35 -7.00 -3.06 16.58
N PHE A 36 -8.15 -2.42 16.79
CA PHE A 36 -8.90 -2.50 18.04
C PHE A 36 -9.33 -3.92 18.37
N LEU A 37 -9.90 -4.65 17.41
CA LEU A 37 -10.34 -6.04 17.60
C LEU A 37 -9.16 -6.96 17.93
N LEU A 38 -8.05 -6.83 17.22
CA LEU A 38 -6.86 -7.65 17.46
C LEU A 38 -6.21 -7.35 18.81
N LYS A 39 -6.15 -6.08 19.24
CA LYS A 39 -5.62 -5.72 20.57
C LYS A 39 -6.43 -6.35 21.69
N ARG A 40 -7.74 -6.45 21.50
CA ARG A 40 -8.65 -7.05 22.48
C ARG A 40 -8.56 -8.57 22.50
N GLU A 41 -8.46 -9.21 21.34
CA GLU A 41 -8.68 -10.65 21.23
C GLU A 41 -7.43 -11.48 20.94
N VAL A 42 -6.32 -10.85 20.56
CA VAL A 42 -5.01 -11.48 20.30
C VAL A 42 -3.88 -10.58 20.87
N PRO A 43 -3.85 -10.31 22.19
CA PRO A 43 -2.93 -9.36 22.80
C PRO A 43 -1.45 -9.76 22.66
N GLU A 44 -1.15 -11.04 22.49
CA GLU A 44 0.21 -11.54 22.26
C GLU A 44 0.81 -11.07 20.92
N LEU A 45 -0.04 -10.62 19.97
CA LEU A 45 0.38 -10.03 18.69
C LEU A 45 0.28 -8.50 18.70
N ASP A 46 0.25 -7.87 19.89
CA ASP A 46 0.29 -6.42 19.97
C ASP A 46 1.65 -5.91 19.46
N ALA A 47 1.54 -4.88 18.63
CA ALA A 47 2.65 -4.25 17.93
C ALA A 47 2.26 -2.81 17.62
N GLU A 48 3.24 -1.97 17.32
CA GLU A 48 2.94 -0.61 16.86
C GLU A 48 2.30 -0.67 15.46
N ARG A 49 0.97 -0.62 15.42
CA ARG A 49 0.19 -0.51 14.18
C ARG A 49 0.04 0.97 13.86
N VAL A 50 1.01 1.50 13.12
CA VAL A 50 1.06 2.92 12.77
C VAL A 50 -0.16 3.29 11.93
N THR A 51 -1.01 4.16 12.46
CA THR A 51 -2.10 4.79 11.72
C THR A 51 -1.90 6.30 11.72
N TYR A 52 -2.46 6.96 10.71
CA TYR A 52 -2.37 8.40 10.52
C TYR A 52 -3.77 8.97 10.29
N ARG A 53 -3.91 10.30 10.40
CA ARG A 53 -5.19 10.97 10.21
C ARG A 53 -5.33 11.42 8.77
N VAL A 54 -6.48 11.09 8.19
CA VAL A 54 -6.97 11.69 6.96
C VAL A 54 -8.20 12.51 7.35
N VAL A 55 -8.32 13.70 6.77
CA VAL A 55 -9.44 14.61 7.02
C VAL A 55 -9.92 15.13 5.67
N PRO A 56 -10.97 14.50 5.09
CA PRO A 56 -11.61 15.06 3.90
C PRO A 56 -12.18 16.43 4.22
N THR A 57 -11.86 17.44 3.42
CA THR A 57 -12.43 18.80 3.54
C THR A 57 -13.57 19.01 2.57
N SER A 58 -13.51 18.34 1.42
CA SER A 58 -14.59 18.29 0.43
C SER A 58 -14.58 16.93 -0.28
N ALA A 59 -15.31 16.82 -1.39
CA ALA A 59 -15.28 15.66 -2.27
C ALA A 59 -14.06 15.61 -3.21
N SER A 60 -13.24 16.65 -3.23
CA SER A 60 -12.10 16.80 -4.14
C SER A 60 -10.81 17.20 -3.44
N ASP A 61 -10.83 17.36 -2.12
CA ASP A 61 -9.64 17.70 -1.35
C ASP A 61 -9.72 17.23 0.11
N GLY A 62 -8.55 17.18 0.74
CA GLY A 62 -8.42 16.93 2.16
C GLY A 62 -6.99 16.96 2.66
N PHE A 63 -6.85 16.73 3.96
CA PHE A 63 -5.55 16.67 4.63
C PHE A 63 -5.16 15.24 4.97
N VAL A 64 -3.87 14.94 4.83
CA VAL A 64 -3.26 13.67 5.25
C VAL A 64 -2.12 13.96 6.21
N GLU A 65 -2.13 13.34 7.38
CA GLU A 65 -1.09 13.48 8.39
C GLU A 65 0.20 12.81 7.95
N PHE A 66 1.33 13.51 8.11
CA PHE A 66 2.64 12.90 7.97
C PHE A 66 2.97 12.05 9.19
N VAL A 67 3.47 10.84 8.93
CA VAL A 67 4.07 10.00 9.97
C VAL A 67 5.52 10.40 10.16
N GLU A 68 5.85 10.91 11.35
CA GLU A 68 7.21 11.32 11.70
C GLU A 68 8.17 10.12 11.77
N GLY A 69 9.37 10.31 11.21
CA GLY A 69 10.45 9.31 11.26
C GLY A 69 10.14 8.03 10.50
N ALA A 70 9.30 8.09 9.46
CA ALA A 70 9.07 6.98 8.55
C ALA A 70 9.60 7.32 7.15
N LEU A 71 10.15 6.34 6.47
CA LEU A 71 10.56 6.42 5.06
C LEU A 71 9.83 5.37 4.25
N THR A 72 9.59 5.64 2.97
CA THR A 72 9.12 4.61 2.05
C THR A 72 10.21 3.57 1.82
N ILE A 73 9.83 2.32 1.53
CA ILE A 73 10.81 1.27 1.18
C ILE A 73 11.59 1.66 -0.08
N TYR A 74 10.99 2.43 -0.98
CA TYR A 74 11.70 2.98 -2.12
C TYR A 74 12.83 3.94 -1.71
N GLU A 75 12.57 4.86 -0.78
CA GLU A 75 13.58 5.80 -0.28
C GLU A 75 14.70 5.07 0.47
N VAL A 76 14.36 4.08 1.31
CA VAL A 76 15.35 3.23 2.00
C VAL A 76 16.30 2.56 1.01
N ASN A 77 15.76 2.03 -0.09
CA ASN A 77 16.56 1.32 -1.08
C ASN A 77 17.42 2.25 -1.95
N GLN A 78 17.18 3.57 -1.88
CA GLN A 78 17.88 4.62 -2.64
C GLN A 78 18.84 5.46 -1.78
N GLU A 79 18.92 5.18 -0.47
CA GLU A 79 19.44 6.12 0.53
C GLU A 79 20.98 6.33 0.53
N GLU A 80 21.76 5.61 -0.29
CA GLU A 80 23.21 5.88 -0.43
C GLU A 80 23.67 6.03 -1.89
N ASN A 81 24.00 7.27 -2.25
CA ASN A 81 24.93 7.67 -3.32
C ASN A 81 24.88 6.83 -4.62
N LYS A 82 23.69 6.58 -5.20
CA LYS A 82 23.48 6.08 -6.58
C LYS A 82 24.25 4.80 -7.00
N GLU A 83 25.00 4.15 -6.12
CA GLU A 83 25.90 3.04 -6.44
C GLU A 83 25.66 1.79 -5.59
N ARG A 84 25.00 1.89 -4.41
CA ARG A 84 24.67 0.72 -3.59
C ARG A 84 23.23 0.77 -3.09
N VAL A 85 22.47 -0.24 -3.50
CA VAL A 85 21.14 -0.53 -2.93
C VAL A 85 21.34 -0.94 -1.47
N VAL A 86 20.82 -0.16 -0.53
CA VAL A 86 20.81 -0.51 0.88
C VAL A 86 19.61 -1.44 1.11
N SER A 87 19.85 -2.62 1.69
CA SER A 87 18.75 -3.52 2.06
C SER A 87 17.98 -2.95 3.26
N ILE A 88 16.70 -3.28 3.37
CA ILE A 88 15.86 -2.87 4.52
C ILE A 88 16.51 -3.33 5.84
N GLN A 89 17.14 -4.51 5.84
CA GLN A 89 17.83 -5.03 7.01
C GLN A 89 18.99 -4.12 7.44
N ASN A 90 19.85 -3.71 6.50
CA ASN A 90 21.00 -2.86 6.80
C ASN A 90 20.56 -1.48 7.29
N TRP A 91 19.51 -0.93 6.67
CA TRP A 91 18.90 0.32 7.13
C TRP A 91 18.37 0.21 8.56
N LEU A 92 17.60 -0.84 8.88
CA LEU A 92 17.10 -1.06 10.24
C LEU A 92 18.25 -1.23 11.25
N MET A 93 19.33 -1.92 10.89
CA MET A 93 20.50 -2.07 11.77
C MET A 93 21.20 -0.73 12.04
N LYS A 94 21.23 0.17 11.05
CA LYS A 94 21.81 1.52 11.17
C LYS A 94 20.93 2.46 12.00
N GLU A 95 19.64 2.53 11.68
CA GLU A 95 18.71 3.54 12.20
C GLU A 95 18.07 3.15 13.55
N SER A 96 17.99 1.86 13.88
CA SER A 96 17.40 1.42 15.17
C SER A 96 18.20 1.87 16.41
N GLY A 97 19.46 2.28 16.19
CA GLY A 97 20.36 2.80 17.21
C GLY A 97 21.06 1.69 18.03
N PRO A 98 22.24 1.98 18.58
CA PRO A 98 23.10 0.96 19.22
C PRO A 98 22.52 0.35 20.51
N THR A 99 21.49 0.97 21.09
CA THR A 99 20.90 0.56 22.38
C THR A 99 19.77 -0.44 22.24
N LYS A 100 19.22 -0.66 21.04
CA LYS A 100 18.10 -1.59 20.82
C LYS A 100 18.63 -2.93 20.36
N ASN A 101 18.07 -4.01 20.92
CA ASN A 101 18.31 -5.34 20.40
C ASN A 101 17.67 -5.44 19.01
N PHE A 102 18.47 -5.75 17.99
CA PHE A 102 17.98 -5.89 16.63
C PHE A 102 16.89 -6.96 16.49
N ASN A 103 16.90 -7.98 17.36
CA ASN A 103 15.83 -8.97 17.38
C ASN A 103 14.47 -8.38 17.74
N ASP A 104 14.41 -7.39 18.64
CA ASP A 104 13.14 -6.73 19.01
C ASP A 104 12.60 -5.90 17.84
N VAL A 105 13.49 -5.22 17.11
CA VAL A 105 13.17 -4.47 15.89
C VAL A 105 12.64 -5.43 14.81
N ARG A 106 13.30 -6.58 14.64
CA ARG A 106 12.87 -7.62 13.69
C ARG A 106 11.53 -8.22 14.09
N GLU A 107 11.27 -8.42 15.37
CA GLU A 107 9.98 -8.93 15.85
C GLU A 107 8.85 -7.91 15.63
N MET A 108 9.10 -6.61 15.89
CA MET A 108 8.18 -5.53 15.55
C MET A 108 7.88 -5.51 14.03
N TYR A 109 8.92 -5.67 13.21
CA TYR A 109 8.79 -5.78 11.76
C TYR A 109 7.91 -6.95 11.34
N VAL A 110 8.16 -8.15 11.88
CA VAL A 110 7.37 -9.35 11.57
C VAL A 110 5.91 -9.18 11.95
N ARG A 111 5.60 -8.65 13.14
CA ARG A 111 4.22 -8.43 13.60
C ARG A 111 3.50 -7.39 12.75
N SER A 112 4.15 -6.27 12.45
CA SER A 112 3.57 -5.21 11.60
C SER A 112 3.37 -5.68 10.16
N MET A 113 4.34 -6.41 9.58
CA MET A 113 4.22 -6.98 8.25
C MET A 113 3.11 -8.03 8.16
N ALA A 114 2.95 -8.90 9.15
CA ALA A 114 1.83 -9.86 9.21
C ALA A 114 0.48 -9.14 9.21
N PHE A 115 0.32 -8.11 10.04
CA PHE A 115 -0.90 -7.31 10.09
C PHE A 115 -1.21 -6.65 8.74
N TRP A 116 -0.26 -5.91 8.17
CA TRP A 116 -0.49 -5.16 6.93
C TRP A 116 -0.64 -6.03 5.68
N SER A 117 -0.02 -7.21 5.66
CA SER A 117 -0.24 -8.19 4.59
C SER A 117 -1.68 -8.70 4.60
N VAL A 118 -2.22 -9.02 5.78
CA VAL A 118 -3.62 -9.47 5.92
C VAL A 118 -4.61 -8.33 5.64
N VAL A 119 -4.33 -7.11 6.11
CA VAL A 119 -5.16 -5.93 5.86
C VAL A 119 -5.29 -5.65 4.36
N THR A 120 -4.17 -5.60 3.64
CA THR A 120 -4.19 -5.29 2.20
C THR A 120 -4.88 -6.38 1.38
N LEU A 121 -4.66 -7.65 1.76
CA LEU A 121 -5.36 -8.79 1.19
C LEU A 121 -6.88 -8.69 1.35
N LEU A 122 -7.35 -8.49 2.59
CA LEU A 122 -8.76 -8.47 2.95
C LEU A 122 -9.50 -7.30 2.31
N LEU A 123 -8.94 -6.10 2.44
CA LEU A 123 -9.53 -4.87 1.91
C LEU A 123 -9.33 -4.71 0.39
N GLY A 124 -8.52 -5.59 -0.22
CA GLY A 124 -8.24 -5.57 -1.66
C GLY A 124 -7.54 -4.28 -2.08
N VAL A 125 -6.56 -3.83 -1.30
CA VAL A 125 -5.81 -2.60 -1.59
C VAL A 125 -4.86 -2.86 -2.76
N GLY A 126 -5.07 -2.15 -3.86
CA GLY A 126 -4.27 -2.21 -5.08
C GLY A 126 -3.04 -1.29 -5.07
N ASP A 127 -2.26 -1.32 -6.16
CA ASP A 127 -1.09 -0.46 -6.39
C ASP A 127 -0.07 -0.46 -5.22
N ARG A 128 0.21 -1.64 -4.66
CA ARG A 128 1.18 -1.82 -3.57
C ARG A 128 2.62 -1.85 -4.10
N HIS A 129 3.09 -0.71 -4.61
CA HIS A 129 4.51 -0.50 -4.95
C HIS A 129 5.31 -0.01 -3.73
N LEU A 130 6.64 -0.02 -3.84
CA LEU A 130 7.54 0.30 -2.71
C LEU A 130 7.38 1.73 -2.15
N CYS A 131 6.86 2.68 -2.94
CA CYS A 131 6.56 4.03 -2.43
C CYS A 131 5.28 4.10 -1.58
N ASN A 132 4.44 3.05 -1.57
CA ASN A 132 3.19 2.99 -0.79
C ASN A 132 3.34 2.16 0.49
N ILE A 133 4.57 1.70 0.76
CA ILE A 133 4.93 0.93 1.94
C ILE A 133 6.00 1.73 2.66
N MET A 134 5.75 2.04 3.93
CA MET A 134 6.64 2.83 4.77
C MET A 134 7.13 2.00 5.95
N ILE A 135 8.28 2.38 6.48
CA ILE A 135 8.91 1.74 7.63
C ILE A 135 9.51 2.79 8.56
N LYS A 136 9.43 2.53 9.87
CA LYS A 136 10.07 3.33 10.92
C LYS A 136 11.35 2.65 11.42
N PRO A 137 12.31 3.39 12.01
CA PRO A 137 13.54 2.83 12.58
C PRO A 137 13.35 1.76 13.65
N ASN A 138 12.17 1.69 14.27
CA ASN A 138 11.83 0.66 15.24
C ASN A 138 11.26 -0.63 14.61
N GLY A 139 11.24 -0.73 13.28
CA GLY A 139 10.74 -1.89 12.53
C GLY A 139 9.26 -1.83 12.20
N ALA A 140 8.50 -0.84 12.68
CA ALA A 140 7.07 -0.75 12.37
C ALA A 140 6.84 -0.42 10.89
N LEU A 141 6.38 -1.41 10.13
CA LEU A 141 5.97 -1.29 8.74
C LEU A 141 4.50 -0.88 8.66
N PHE A 142 4.14 -0.03 7.72
CA PHE A 142 2.75 0.34 7.45
C PHE A 142 2.55 0.77 6.00
N HIS A 143 1.29 0.74 5.56
CA HIS A 143 0.93 1.09 4.20
C HIS A 143 0.29 2.48 4.17
N ILE A 144 0.53 3.22 3.09
CA ILE A 144 -0.10 4.51 2.82
C ILE A 144 -0.82 4.45 1.48
N ASP A 145 -1.66 5.45 1.21
CA ASP A 145 -2.41 5.62 -0.04
C ASP A 145 -3.39 4.45 -0.29
N TYR A 146 -4.68 4.70 -0.13
CA TYR A 146 -5.73 3.71 -0.39
C TYR A 146 -6.66 4.16 -1.53
N GLY A 147 -6.12 4.86 -2.53
CA GLY A 147 -6.91 5.29 -3.69
C GLY A 147 -7.48 4.13 -4.52
N PHE A 148 -6.82 2.97 -4.48
CA PHE A 148 -7.17 1.73 -5.18
C PHE A 148 -7.57 0.64 -4.18
N ILE A 149 -8.86 0.31 -4.10
CA ILE A 149 -9.43 -0.62 -3.11
C ILE A 149 -10.44 -1.58 -3.73
N LEU A 150 -10.87 -2.59 -2.96
CA LEU A 150 -11.85 -3.60 -3.41
C LEU A 150 -11.42 -4.37 -4.68
N GLY A 151 -10.11 -4.48 -4.91
CA GLY A 151 -9.54 -5.17 -6.06
C GLY A 151 -9.57 -4.35 -7.36
N GLU A 152 -9.84 -3.05 -7.29
CA GLU A 152 -9.41 -2.13 -8.33
C GLU A 152 -7.89 -2.03 -8.25
N ASP A 153 -7.16 -2.66 -9.18
CA ASP A 153 -5.72 -2.47 -9.33
C ASP A 153 -5.46 -1.98 -10.76
N PRO A 154 -4.75 -0.86 -10.95
CA PRO A 154 -4.37 -0.40 -12.28
C PRO A 154 -3.46 -1.41 -13.02
N LYS A 155 -2.81 -2.33 -12.29
CA LYS A 155 -1.89 -3.34 -12.82
C LYS A 155 -2.51 -4.73 -12.75
N LEU A 156 -2.89 -5.27 -13.91
CA LEU A 156 -3.46 -6.60 -14.04
C LEU A 156 -2.44 -7.69 -13.62
N GLY A 157 -2.86 -8.63 -12.77
CA GLY A 157 -2.06 -9.81 -12.42
C GLY A 157 -1.06 -9.62 -11.27
N MET A 158 -1.17 -8.53 -10.50
CA MET A 158 -0.38 -8.37 -9.27
C MET A 158 -0.84 -9.35 -8.18
N PRO A 159 0.10 -9.93 -7.40
CA PRO A 159 -0.27 -10.78 -6.27
C PRO A 159 -1.08 -9.99 -5.24
N LEU A 160 -2.02 -10.67 -4.57
CA LEU A 160 -2.93 -10.05 -3.59
C LEU A 160 -2.22 -9.47 -2.36
N MET A 161 -1.01 -9.96 -2.10
CA MET A 161 -0.07 -9.41 -1.13
C MET A 161 1.22 -9.04 -1.86
N ARG A 162 1.88 -7.97 -1.42
CA ARG A 162 3.19 -7.58 -1.92
C ARG A 162 4.26 -7.91 -0.89
N ILE A 163 4.96 -9.02 -1.10
CA ILE A 163 6.12 -9.43 -0.30
C ILE A 163 7.33 -9.48 -1.23
N THR A 164 8.32 -8.62 -1.02
CA THR A 164 9.55 -8.59 -1.84
C THR A 164 10.66 -9.42 -1.22
N GLN A 165 11.69 -9.77 -2.01
CA GLN A 165 12.84 -10.52 -1.50
C GLN A 165 13.53 -9.78 -0.35
N ASP A 166 13.73 -8.49 -0.50
CA ASP A 166 14.33 -7.62 0.53
C ASP A 166 13.53 -7.66 1.85
N MET A 167 12.19 -7.73 1.77
CA MET A 167 11.35 -7.91 2.96
C MET A 167 11.50 -9.28 3.61
N ILE A 168 11.72 -10.34 2.80
CA ILE A 168 11.98 -11.71 3.27
C ILE A 168 13.37 -11.81 3.91
N ASP A 169 14.36 -11.10 3.37
CA ASP A 169 15.72 -11.10 3.87
C ASP A 169 15.80 -10.53 5.30
N VAL A 170 15.00 -9.50 5.61
CA VAL A 170 14.84 -9.00 7.00
C VAL A 170 14.41 -10.11 7.97
N MET A 171 13.60 -11.07 7.50
CA MET A 171 13.12 -12.22 8.27
C MET A 171 14.10 -13.41 8.27
N GLY A 172 15.28 -13.27 7.67
CA GLY A 172 16.29 -14.32 7.58
C GLY A 172 15.97 -15.38 6.52
N GLY A 173 15.24 -15.02 5.46
CA GLY A 173 14.90 -15.93 4.37
C GLY A 173 13.60 -16.72 4.60
N THR A 174 13.14 -17.45 3.58
CA THR A 174 11.91 -18.26 3.63
C THR A 174 11.97 -19.43 4.62
N GLN A 175 13.17 -19.85 5.00
CA GLN A 175 13.42 -20.88 6.02
C GLN A 175 13.76 -20.29 7.39
N GLY A 176 13.81 -18.96 7.51
CA GLY A 176 14.12 -18.27 8.75
C GLY A 176 13.00 -18.40 9.79
N ARG A 177 13.37 -18.48 11.08
CA ARG A 177 12.41 -18.52 12.21
C ARG A 177 11.40 -17.36 12.15
N MET A 178 11.87 -16.17 11.76
CA MET A 178 11.02 -14.97 11.71
C MET A 178 10.00 -15.04 10.56
N PHE A 179 10.34 -15.70 9.45
CA PHE A 179 9.38 -15.93 8.36
C PHE A 179 8.31 -16.98 8.75
N LEU A 180 8.68 -17.99 9.54
CA LEU A 180 7.70 -18.92 10.11
C LEU A 180 6.73 -18.20 11.07
N LEU A 181 7.25 -17.32 11.93
CA LEU A 181 6.42 -16.47 12.80
C LEU A 181 5.52 -15.53 12.00
N PHE A 182 6.02 -14.94 10.92
CA PHE A 182 5.21 -14.12 10.00
C PHE A 182 3.99 -14.90 9.48
N LYS A 183 4.19 -16.13 9.01
CA LYS A 183 3.09 -17.00 8.54
C LYS A 183 2.11 -17.31 9.67
N GLU A 184 2.60 -17.70 10.85
CA GLU A 184 1.77 -18.00 12.02
C GLU A 184 0.91 -16.78 12.45
N TYR A 185 1.54 -15.60 12.55
CA TYR A 185 0.87 -14.36 12.93
C TYR A 185 -0.16 -13.96 11.88
N SER A 186 0.16 -14.11 10.59
CA SER A 186 -0.77 -13.83 9.49
C SER A 186 -2.02 -14.71 9.60
N CYS A 187 -1.88 -16.02 9.86
CA CYS A 187 -3.02 -16.92 10.06
C CYS A 187 -3.86 -16.51 11.28
N LYS A 188 -3.22 -16.25 12.44
CA LYS A 188 -3.94 -15.82 13.65
C LYS A 188 -4.74 -14.54 13.43
N ILE A 189 -4.12 -13.53 12.80
CA ILE A 189 -4.76 -12.25 12.46
C ILE A 189 -5.92 -12.47 11.50
N TYR A 190 -5.70 -13.25 10.44
CA TYR A 190 -6.70 -13.55 9.42
C TYR A 190 -7.93 -14.25 10.01
N ARG A 191 -7.74 -15.32 10.78
CA ARG A 191 -8.85 -16.02 11.46
C ARG A 191 -9.67 -15.07 12.33
N LYS A 192 -9.01 -14.18 13.10
CA LYS A 192 -9.74 -13.29 14.01
C LYS A 192 -10.53 -12.22 13.29
N ILE A 193 -9.94 -11.57 12.28
CA ILE A 193 -10.64 -10.55 11.50
C ILE A 193 -11.82 -11.17 10.74
N ARG A 194 -11.68 -12.40 10.23
CA ARG A 194 -12.76 -13.11 9.51
C ARG A 194 -14.02 -13.33 10.33
N GLN A 195 -13.88 -13.57 11.64
CA GLN A 195 -15.02 -13.72 12.56
C GLN A 195 -15.91 -12.47 12.63
N HIS A 196 -15.36 -11.30 12.27
CA HIS A 196 -16.05 -10.00 12.27
C HIS A 196 -16.29 -9.46 10.85
N SER A 197 -16.26 -10.34 9.84
CA SER A 197 -16.32 -9.97 8.41
C SER A 197 -17.54 -9.10 8.04
N GLU A 198 -18.70 -9.34 8.65
CA GLU A 198 -19.94 -8.60 8.40
C GLU A 198 -19.79 -7.09 8.64
N ILE A 199 -19.12 -6.70 9.72
CA ILE A 199 -18.90 -5.27 10.06
C ILE A 199 -18.06 -4.58 8.98
N PHE A 200 -17.05 -5.28 8.45
CA PHE A 200 -16.22 -4.75 7.37
C PHE A 200 -16.99 -4.67 6.05
N PHE A 201 -17.88 -5.63 5.77
CA PHE A 201 -18.76 -5.57 4.60
C PHE A 201 -19.67 -4.34 4.67
N ASP A 202 -20.26 -4.06 5.83
CA ASP A 202 -21.14 -2.91 6.01
C ASP A 202 -20.37 -1.58 5.94
N LEU A 203 -19.17 -1.51 6.53
CA LEU A 203 -18.32 -0.33 6.41
C LEU A 203 -17.92 -0.06 4.95
N CYS A 204 -17.59 -1.10 4.18
CA CYS A 204 -17.26 -0.95 2.76
C CYS A 204 -18.47 -0.55 1.92
N LYS A 205 -19.70 -0.96 2.27
CA LYS A 205 -20.92 -0.52 1.56
C LYS A 205 -21.13 0.99 1.64
N VAL A 206 -20.68 1.65 2.71
CA VAL A 206 -20.78 3.12 2.86
C VAL A 206 -20.16 3.85 1.66
N LEU A 207 -19.08 3.30 1.07
CA LEU A 207 -18.42 3.86 -0.11
C LEU A 207 -19.38 4.04 -1.31
N PHE A 208 -20.39 3.19 -1.44
CA PHE A 208 -21.33 3.22 -2.58
C PHE A 208 -22.39 4.31 -2.46
N PHE A 209 -22.64 4.78 -1.23
CA PHE A 209 -23.72 5.71 -0.92
C PHE A 209 -23.22 7.11 -0.52
N LEU A 210 -21.94 7.39 -0.72
CA LEU A 210 -21.37 8.72 -0.48
C LEU A 210 -21.99 9.75 -1.43
N ASP A 211 -22.32 10.92 -0.87
CA ASP A 211 -22.80 12.09 -1.61
C ASP A 211 -21.84 13.27 -1.38
N PRO A 212 -21.27 13.87 -2.44
CA PRO A 212 -21.31 13.41 -3.84
C PRO A 212 -20.57 12.09 -4.02
N PRO A 213 -20.79 11.33 -5.11
CA PRO A 213 -20.11 10.06 -5.31
C PRO A 213 -18.59 10.22 -5.39
N LEU A 214 -17.88 9.12 -5.18
CA LEU A 214 -16.42 9.08 -5.20
C LEU A 214 -15.84 9.53 -6.55
N ASP A 215 -14.74 10.28 -6.50
CA ASP A 215 -14.04 10.83 -7.67
C ASP A 215 -14.93 11.66 -8.61
N GLY A 216 -16.05 12.22 -8.12
CA GLY A 216 -17.03 12.93 -8.95
C GLY A 216 -17.69 12.06 -10.02
N LYS A 217 -17.62 10.73 -9.88
CA LYS A 217 -18.23 9.77 -10.79
C LYS A 217 -19.73 9.68 -10.56
N LYS A 218 -20.43 8.93 -11.42
CA LYS A 218 -21.82 8.54 -11.13
C LYS A 218 -21.84 7.59 -9.92
N PRO A 219 -22.96 7.53 -9.18
CA PRO A 219 -23.16 6.49 -8.18
C PRO A 219 -22.87 5.11 -8.77
N VAL A 220 -22.24 4.27 -7.97
CA VAL A 220 -21.86 2.93 -8.40
C VAL A 220 -23.13 2.14 -8.74
N SER A 221 -23.20 1.53 -9.93
CA SER A 221 -24.39 0.75 -10.33
C SER A 221 -24.59 -0.44 -9.39
N GLU A 222 -25.85 -0.79 -9.10
CA GLU A 222 -26.18 -1.93 -8.22
C GLU A 222 -25.48 -3.23 -8.66
N SER A 223 -25.42 -3.47 -9.97
CA SER A 223 -24.71 -4.61 -10.56
C SER A 223 -23.21 -4.62 -10.21
N TYR A 224 -22.56 -3.45 -10.22
CA TYR A 224 -21.14 -3.34 -9.88
C TYR A 224 -20.91 -3.43 -8.37
N GLN A 225 -21.83 -2.91 -7.56
CA GLN A 225 -21.80 -3.08 -6.10
C GLN A 225 -21.81 -4.58 -5.72
N ILE A 226 -22.68 -5.38 -6.36
CA ILE A 226 -22.73 -6.83 -6.14
C ILE A 226 -21.38 -7.49 -6.47
N VAL A 227 -20.76 -7.11 -7.59
CA VAL A 227 -19.45 -7.65 -8.00
C VAL A 227 -18.35 -7.29 -7.01
N LEU A 228 -18.30 -6.02 -6.55
CA LEU A 228 -17.30 -5.58 -5.56
C LEU A 228 -17.49 -6.29 -4.22
N MET A 229 -18.74 -6.45 -3.77
CA MET A 229 -19.04 -7.15 -2.52
C MET A 229 -18.71 -8.65 -2.61
N ASP A 230 -18.98 -9.30 -3.74
CA ASP A 230 -18.58 -10.69 -3.98
C ASP A 230 -17.06 -10.85 -3.92
N ARG A 231 -16.30 -9.94 -4.55
CA ARG A 231 -14.82 -9.93 -4.46
C ARG A 231 -14.33 -9.76 -3.04
N LEU A 232 -14.94 -8.85 -2.27
CA LEU A 232 -14.59 -8.63 -0.87
C LEU A 232 -14.89 -9.89 -0.03
N GLN A 233 -16.08 -10.47 -0.17
CA GLN A 233 -16.48 -11.68 0.55
C GLN A 233 -15.57 -12.87 0.25
N LYS A 234 -15.13 -13.04 -1.01
CA LYS A 234 -14.18 -14.08 -1.41
C LYS A 234 -12.82 -13.92 -0.73
N ARG A 235 -12.35 -12.69 -0.47
CA ARG A 235 -11.08 -12.45 0.25
C ARG A 235 -11.16 -12.84 1.72
N PHE A 236 -12.32 -12.62 2.34
CA PHE A 236 -12.56 -13.02 3.72
C PHE A 236 -12.78 -14.53 3.87
N ASN A 237 -13.09 -15.27 2.79
CA ASN A 237 -13.43 -16.70 2.86
C ASN A 237 -14.41 -17.01 4.01
N TRP A 238 -15.39 -16.13 4.26
CA TRP A 238 -16.10 -16.08 5.55
C TRP A 238 -16.96 -17.33 5.85
N ARG A 239 -17.25 -18.15 4.84
CA ARG A 239 -17.98 -19.43 4.96
C ARG A 239 -17.08 -20.68 5.04
N VAL A 240 -15.76 -20.49 4.97
CA VAL A 240 -14.77 -21.57 4.99
C VAL A 240 -14.34 -21.83 6.44
N ASP A 241 -14.01 -23.07 6.78
CA ASP A 241 -13.47 -23.40 8.09
C ASP A 241 -12.11 -22.68 8.37
N SER A 242 -11.69 -22.62 9.62
CA SER A 242 -10.43 -21.98 10.00
C SER A 242 -9.22 -22.63 9.35
N ASP A 243 -9.13 -23.96 9.35
CA ASP A 243 -7.94 -24.68 8.86
C ASP A 243 -7.79 -24.52 7.33
N ASP A 244 -8.90 -24.66 6.60
CA ASP A 244 -8.93 -24.45 5.15
C ASP A 244 -8.59 -23.01 4.78
N ALA A 245 -9.08 -22.03 5.55
CA ALA A 245 -8.79 -20.64 5.32
C ALA A 245 -7.30 -20.29 5.54
N ASP A 246 -6.65 -20.96 6.49
CA ASP A 246 -5.20 -20.81 6.67
C ASP A 246 -4.44 -21.38 5.48
N ASN A 247 -4.83 -22.55 4.97
CA ASN A 247 -4.21 -23.13 3.79
C ASN A 247 -4.34 -22.19 2.57
N ILE A 248 -5.50 -21.55 2.41
CA ILE A 248 -5.72 -20.54 1.37
C ILE A 248 -4.79 -19.33 1.57
N LEU A 249 -4.70 -18.80 2.81
CA LEU A 249 -3.82 -17.67 3.12
C LEU A 249 -2.34 -18.01 2.86
N LEU A 250 -1.89 -19.18 3.31
CA LEU A 250 -0.52 -19.64 3.14
C LEU A 250 -0.18 -19.82 1.66
N ASN A 251 -1.12 -20.31 0.85
CA ASN A 251 -0.95 -20.37 -0.61
C ASN A 251 -0.82 -18.97 -1.23
N TRP A 252 -1.59 -17.97 -0.78
CA TRP A 252 -1.41 -16.59 -1.24
C TRP A 252 -0.07 -15.99 -0.81
N ILE A 253 0.41 -16.29 0.40
CA ILE A 253 1.75 -15.90 0.85
C ILE A 253 2.80 -16.53 -0.06
N GLN A 254 2.69 -17.84 -0.32
CA GLN A 254 3.61 -18.57 -1.18
C GLN A 254 3.64 -17.99 -2.60
N GLN A 255 2.48 -17.75 -3.22
CA GLN A 255 2.39 -17.11 -4.53
C GLN A 255 3.01 -15.71 -4.52
N SER A 256 2.83 -14.92 -3.47
CA SER A 256 3.48 -13.61 -3.37
C SER A 256 5.00 -13.72 -3.25
N THR A 257 5.51 -14.76 -2.60
CA THR A 257 6.96 -14.98 -2.44
C THR A 257 7.62 -15.63 -3.65
N GLU A 258 6.87 -16.40 -4.44
CA GLU A 258 7.38 -17.07 -5.66
C GLU A 258 7.24 -16.18 -6.89
N ASN A 259 6.17 -15.36 -6.96
CA ASN A 259 6.01 -14.30 -7.97
C ASN A 259 6.90 -13.09 -7.67
N LEU A 260 8.13 -13.31 -7.20
CA LEU A 260 9.21 -12.33 -7.34
C LEU A 260 9.39 -12.16 -8.85
N MET A 261 8.67 -11.23 -9.48
CA MET A 261 8.62 -11.06 -10.93
C MET A 261 9.84 -10.26 -11.45
N PRO A 262 10.90 -10.89 -12.02
CA PRO A 262 11.81 -10.19 -12.92
C PRO A 262 11.20 -10.01 -14.33
N GLU A 263 10.25 -10.86 -14.75
CA GLU A 263 9.79 -10.90 -16.15
C GLU A 263 8.74 -9.83 -16.52
N PHE A 264 7.88 -9.43 -15.58
CA PHE A 264 6.82 -8.44 -15.89
C PHE A 264 7.37 -7.02 -16.02
N TYR A 265 8.35 -6.65 -15.19
CA TYR A 265 9.06 -5.38 -15.31
C TYR A 265 10.01 -5.34 -16.51
N GLY A 266 10.56 -6.50 -16.93
CA GLY A 266 11.30 -6.59 -18.19
C GLY A 266 10.45 -6.18 -19.39
N LYS A 267 9.19 -6.67 -19.45
CA LYS A 267 8.22 -6.30 -20.50
C LYS A 267 7.69 -4.88 -20.38
N LEU A 268 7.48 -4.37 -19.17
CA LEU A 268 7.06 -2.97 -18.96
C LEU A 268 8.19 -1.98 -19.27
N LYS A 269 9.45 -2.26 -18.93
CA LYS A 269 10.61 -1.43 -19.32
C LYS A 269 10.82 -1.46 -20.84
N SER A 270 10.67 -2.60 -21.50
CA SER A 270 10.74 -2.65 -22.97
C SER A 270 9.58 -1.90 -23.61
N GLY A 271 8.38 -1.95 -23.01
CA GLY A 271 7.20 -1.20 -23.47
C GLY A 271 7.33 0.32 -23.29
N TRP A 272 7.86 0.77 -22.14
CA TRP A 272 8.11 2.18 -21.86
C TRP A 272 9.23 2.76 -22.74
N ASN A 273 10.34 2.03 -22.92
CA ASN A 273 11.41 2.44 -23.83
C ASN A 273 10.98 2.42 -25.31
N ALA A 274 10.02 1.55 -25.67
CA ALA A 274 9.42 1.54 -27.01
C ALA A 274 8.46 2.71 -27.24
N THR A 275 7.79 3.23 -26.20
CA THR A 275 6.90 4.39 -26.32
C THR A 275 7.64 5.72 -26.24
N THR A 276 8.82 5.79 -25.60
CA THR A 276 9.67 7.00 -25.60
C THR A 276 10.49 7.20 -26.87
N ASN A 277 10.63 6.17 -27.72
CA ASN A 277 11.34 6.27 -29.00
C ASN A 277 10.48 6.76 -30.18
N PHE A 278 9.19 7.09 -29.96
CA PHE A 278 8.30 7.62 -31.00
C PHE A 278 8.09 9.15 -30.95
N THR A 279 8.89 9.90 -30.21
CA THR A 279 8.75 11.39 -30.15
C THR A 279 10.02 12.19 -30.42
N HIS A 280 11.00 11.63 -31.13
CA HIS A 280 12.06 12.44 -31.76
C HIS A 280 12.52 11.85 -33.10
N GLU A 281 11.65 11.92 -34.11
CA GLU A 281 12.13 12.06 -35.48
C GLU A 281 12.36 13.56 -35.76
N PRO A 282 13.58 13.99 -36.16
CA PRO A 282 13.79 15.35 -36.61
C PRO A 282 13.02 15.55 -37.92
N ARG A 283 12.11 16.54 -37.93
CA ARG A 283 11.45 17.04 -39.15
C ARG A 283 12.51 17.33 -40.21
N LYS A 284 12.62 16.46 -41.22
CA LYS A 284 13.27 16.81 -42.49
C LYS A 284 12.48 17.97 -43.10
N GLY A 285 13.19 19.06 -43.39
CA GLY A 285 12.65 20.25 -44.04
C GLY A 285 12.02 19.88 -45.38
N LYS A 286 10.84 20.44 -45.63
CA LYS A 286 10.31 20.55 -46.98
C LYS A 286 11.19 21.52 -47.75
N GLU A 287 11.86 21.01 -48.78
CA GLU A 287 12.38 21.84 -49.86
C GLU A 287 11.18 22.47 -50.57
N GLU A 288 11.06 23.79 -50.46
CA GLU A 288 10.22 24.59 -51.36
C GLU A 288 10.97 24.73 -52.68
N GLU A 289 10.40 24.17 -53.75
CA GLU A 289 10.69 24.57 -55.13
C GLU A 289 10.37 26.07 -55.27
N LYS A 290 11.41 26.91 -55.25
CA LYS A 290 11.34 28.26 -55.83
C LYS A 290 11.92 28.19 -57.23
N GLY A 291 11.08 28.53 -58.20
CA GLY A 291 11.44 28.70 -59.59
C GLY A 291 12.61 29.68 -59.74
N GLY A 292 13.49 29.36 -60.67
CA GLY A 292 14.43 30.33 -61.20
C GLY A 292 13.68 31.34 -62.06
N GLU A 293 13.99 32.62 -61.87
CA GLU A 293 14.35 33.50 -62.98
C GLU A 293 14.93 34.83 -62.48
N ASN A 294 16.09 35.15 -63.07
CA ASN A 294 16.67 36.47 -63.31
C ASN A 294 17.38 37.23 -62.19
N GLY A 295 18.69 37.43 -62.44
CA GLY A 295 19.57 38.31 -61.69
C GLY A 295 19.62 39.76 -62.20
N LYS A 296 20.72 40.43 -61.79
CA LYS A 296 21.03 41.87 -61.83
C LYS A 296 20.38 42.60 -60.64
N GLY A 297 21.09 43.35 -59.80
CA GLY A 297 22.44 43.87 -59.81
C GLY A 297 22.43 45.13 -58.93
N TYR A 298 23.54 45.34 -58.23
CA TYR A 298 23.86 46.47 -57.32
C TYR A 298 23.19 46.47 -55.95
#